data_AF-A0A8H7CP39-F1
#
_entry.id   AF-A0A8H7CP39-F1
#
_cell.length_a   1.000
_cell.length_b   1.000
_cell.length_c   1.000
_cell.angle_alpha   90.00
_cell.angle_beta   90.00
_cell.angle_gamma   90.00
#
_symmetry.space_group_name_H-M   'P 1'
#
loop_
_entity.id
_entity.type
_entity.pdbx_description
1 polymer ?
#
loop_
_entity_poly.entity_id
_entity_poly.type
_entity_poly.pdbx_seq_one_letter_code
_entity_poly.pdbx_strand_id
1 'polypeptide(L)'
;MTSNGSDPLASGPLVLYVDPLPSGLAGETDLGNPERWAAILNPIPGRTLYEVYSTVGQTLGTHTNRLAHRLGLGPDVVAQKIATFFGTGGERQLRLTALRNDHEIPAKLEKDCSRLMGYTLPNESPKTQRQAFERIVTLITLFPGLRLHFCRSNCMQSVPISKDDISALWDRSDGYLDPEWSFWRTFAATCLSETSISVMLEKTSVSQLANCLHDNGGLSVIERLLIAHGCE
;
A
#
# COMPACT_ATOMS: atom_id res chain seq x y z
N MET A 1 48.91 46.18 6.91
CA MET A 1 48.67 45.77 5.50
C MET A 1 47.53 44.76 5.53
N THR A 2 46.29 45.25 5.50
CA THR A 2 45.34 45.21 4.34
C THR A 2 44.82 43.79 4.07
N SER A 3 43.61 43.45 4.56
CA SER A 3 42.33 43.40 3.80
C SER A 3 42.28 42.19 2.85
N ASN A 4 41.35 41.24 2.88
CA ASN A 4 39.89 41.24 2.65
C ASN A 4 39.43 39.78 2.97
N GLY A 5 38.20 39.43 3.37
CA GLY A 5 36.90 39.97 3.00
C GLY A 5 36.29 39.14 1.87
N SER A 6 35.54 38.07 2.19
CA SER A 6 34.57 37.43 1.27
C SER A 6 33.46 36.72 2.06
N ASP A 7 32.25 37.26 1.95
CA ASP A 7 30.99 36.73 2.49
C ASP A 7 30.45 35.51 1.69
N PRO A 8 29.56 34.70 2.29
CA PRO A 8 28.95 33.53 1.66
C PRO A 8 27.75 33.88 0.75
N LEU A 9 27.70 33.25 -0.43
CA LEU A 9 26.61 33.34 -1.39
C LEU A 9 25.32 32.71 -0.85
N ALA A 10 24.31 33.56 -0.68
CA ALA A 10 22.92 33.18 -0.45
C ALA A 10 22.33 32.51 -1.71
N SER A 11 21.82 31.29 -1.55
CA SER A 11 21.05 30.57 -2.57
C SER A 11 19.57 30.95 -2.43
N GLY A 12 19.05 31.71 -3.39
CA GLY A 12 17.64 32.06 -3.48
C GLY A 12 16.81 30.98 -4.19
N PRO A 13 15.47 30.95 -3.99
CA PRO A 13 14.60 29.93 -4.54
C PRO A 13 14.32 30.14 -6.05
N LEU A 14 14.33 29.03 -6.79
CA LEU A 14 13.98 28.95 -8.20
C LEU A 14 12.48 29.20 -8.41
N VAL A 15 12.15 30.23 -9.18
CA VAL A 15 10.81 30.53 -9.69
C VAL A 15 10.62 29.78 -11.01
N LEU A 16 9.67 28.84 -11.05
CA LEU A 16 9.27 28.15 -12.29
C LEU A 16 8.37 29.09 -13.12
N TYR A 17 8.88 29.48 -14.29
CA TYR A 17 8.18 30.24 -15.31
C TYR A 17 7.22 29.29 -16.05
N VAL A 18 5.91 29.59 -16.04
CA VAL A 18 4.90 28.86 -16.80
C VAL A 18 4.58 29.71 -18.03
N ASP A 19 5.01 29.25 -19.21
CA ASP A 19 4.64 29.87 -20.47
C ASP A 19 3.17 29.56 -20.83
N PRO A 20 2.42 30.54 -21.40
CA PRO A 20 1.04 30.38 -21.77
C PRO A 20 0.85 29.68 -23.13
N LEU A 21 -0.24 28.91 -23.23
CA LEU A 21 -0.73 28.25 -24.44
C LEU A 21 -0.87 29.22 -25.63
N PRO A 22 -0.48 28.82 -26.86
CA PRO A 22 -0.94 29.52 -28.06
C PRO A 22 -2.34 29.03 -28.46
N SER A 23 -3.25 30.00 -28.58
CA SER A 23 -4.56 29.84 -29.22
C SER A 23 -4.47 30.24 -30.69
N GLY A 24 -4.96 29.38 -31.58
CA GLY A 24 -5.75 29.83 -32.74
C GLY A 24 -5.23 29.55 -34.15
N LEU A 25 -6.22 29.19 -34.99
CA LEU A 25 -6.36 29.24 -36.46
C LEU A 25 -6.11 27.91 -37.19
N ALA A 26 -7.14 27.12 -37.52
CA ALA A 26 -8.19 27.34 -38.53
C ALA A 26 -7.66 27.26 -39.98
N GLY A 27 -8.09 26.22 -40.69
CA GLY A 27 -7.88 26.00 -42.11
C GLY A 27 -8.49 24.67 -42.58
N GLU A 28 -9.70 24.76 -43.15
CA GLU A 28 -10.40 23.85 -44.07
C GLU A 28 -9.46 23.12 -45.07
N THR A 29 -9.70 21.94 -45.65
CA THR A 29 -10.86 21.10 -46.02
C THR A 29 -10.29 19.74 -46.47
N ASP A 30 -10.90 18.60 -46.13
CA ASP A 30 -11.14 17.54 -47.14
C ASP A 30 -12.23 16.55 -46.66
N LEU A 31 -13.28 16.45 -47.47
CA LEU A 31 -14.46 15.62 -47.28
C LEU A 31 -14.18 14.23 -47.84
N GLY A 32 -13.67 13.34 -46.98
CA GLY A 32 -13.34 11.95 -47.31
C GLY A 32 -14.16 10.92 -46.51
N ASN A 33 -15.46 10.84 -46.78
CA ASN A 33 -16.36 9.67 -46.63
C ASN A 33 -16.08 8.65 -45.48
N PRO A 34 -16.79 8.73 -44.34
CA PRO A 34 -16.65 7.77 -43.23
C PRO A 34 -17.36 6.41 -43.42
N GLU A 35 -18.00 6.13 -44.57
CA GLU A 35 -18.78 4.90 -44.76
C GLU A 35 -17.99 3.70 -45.31
N ARG A 36 -16.66 3.81 -45.49
CA ARG A 36 -15.87 2.76 -46.18
C ARG A 36 -15.03 1.82 -45.32
N TRP A 37 -14.98 2.00 -43.99
CA TRP A 37 -14.25 1.09 -43.09
C TRP A 37 -15.13 0.19 -42.22
N ALA A 38 -16.46 0.34 -42.28
CA ALA A 38 -17.39 -0.47 -41.50
C ALA A 38 -17.75 -1.83 -42.15
N ALA A 39 -17.23 -2.15 -43.34
CA ALA A 39 -17.63 -3.32 -44.12
C ALA A 39 -16.58 -4.44 -44.22
N ILE A 40 -15.48 -4.37 -43.47
CA ILE A 40 -14.52 -5.49 -43.35
C ILE A 40 -14.27 -5.75 -41.88
N LEU A 41 -15.23 -6.38 -41.21
CA LEU A 41 -15.06 -7.26 -40.06
C LEU A 41 -16.45 -7.79 -39.71
N ASN A 42 -16.82 -8.91 -40.33
CA ASN A 42 -17.92 -9.73 -39.84
C ASN A 42 -17.67 -10.00 -38.34
N PRO A 43 -18.56 -9.61 -37.42
CA PRO A 43 -18.40 -9.90 -36.01
C PRO A 43 -18.45 -11.43 -35.84
N ILE A 44 -17.33 -12.02 -35.46
CA ILE A 44 -17.25 -13.45 -35.11
C ILE A 44 -18.18 -13.67 -33.91
N PRO A 45 -19.21 -14.54 -34.01
CA PRO A 45 -20.24 -14.71 -32.98
C PRO A 45 -19.73 -15.08 -31.57
N GLY A 46 -18.44 -15.46 -31.43
CA GLY A 46 -17.82 -15.78 -30.15
C GLY A 46 -17.30 -14.56 -29.36
N ARG A 47 -16.89 -13.46 -30.02
CA ARG A 47 -16.32 -12.29 -29.31
C ARG A 47 -17.39 -11.45 -28.63
N THR A 48 -18.52 -11.25 -29.29
CA THR A 48 -19.65 -10.49 -28.75
C THR A 48 -20.26 -11.17 -27.53
N LEU A 49 -20.34 -12.51 -27.53
CA LEU A 49 -20.77 -13.26 -26.35
C LEU A 49 -19.75 -13.13 -25.22
N TYR A 50 -18.45 -13.26 -25.48
CA TYR A 50 -17.41 -13.09 -24.46
C TYR A 50 -17.42 -11.68 -23.85
N GLU A 51 -17.60 -10.64 -24.65
CA GLU A 51 -17.70 -9.24 -24.18
C GLU A 51 -18.97 -9.02 -23.36
N VAL A 52 -20.11 -9.58 -23.76
CA VAL A 52 -21.36 -9.49 -22.99
C VAL A 52 -21.25 -10.27 -21.67
N TYR A 53 -20.72 -11.49 -21.70
CA TYR A 53 -20.54 -12.30 -20.49
C TYR A 53 -19.49 -11.71 -19.53
N SER A 54 -18.40 -11.15 -20.03
CA SER A 54 -17.39 -10.48 -19.20
C SER A 54 -17.90 -9.16 -18.63
N THR A 55 -18.68 -8.38 -19.39
CA THR A 55 -19.32 -7.15 -18.90
C THR A 55 -20.37 -7.45 -17.84
N VAL A 56 -21.20 -8.47 -18.04
CA VAL A 56 -22.18 -8.94 -17.04
C VAL A 56 -21.48 -9.51 -15.81
N GLY A 57 -20.41 -10.29 -15.98
CA GLY A 57 -19.62 -10.83 -14.87
C GLY A 57 -18.92 -9.73 -14.03
N GLN A 58 -18.36 -8.71 -14.69
CA GLN A 58 -17.73 -7.57 -14.02
C GLN A 58 -18.74 -6.67 -13.30
N THR A 59 -19.90 -6.40 -13.92
CA THR A 59 -20.98 -5.65 -13.26
C THR A 59 -21.54 -6.44 -12.07
N LEU A 60 -21.76 -7.74 -12.19
CA LEU A 60 -22.23 -8.56 -11.07
C LEU A 60 -21.21 -8.58 -9.92
N GLY A 61 -19.92 -8.75 -10.24
CA GLY A 61 -18.82 -8.72 -9.25
C GLY A 61 -18.64 -7.37 -8.57
N THR A 62 -18.89 -6.26 -9.27
CA THR A 62 -18.82 -4.92 -8.65
C THR A 62 -20.04 -4.61 -7.79
N HIS A 63 -21.22 -5.15 -8.10
CA HIS A 63 -22.42 -5.00 -7.29
C HIS A 63 -22.39 -5.84 -6.00
N THR A 64 -21.88 -7.07 -6.06
CA THR A 64 -21.70 -7.91 -4.86
C THR A 64 -20.63 -7.34 -3.94
N ASN A 65 -19.53 -6.82 -4.49
CA ASN A 65 -18.49 -6.14 -3.71
C ASN A 65 -19.04 -4.88 -3.02
N ARG A 66 -19.86 -4.06 -3.72
CA ARG A 66 -20.54 -2.91 -3.10
C ARG A 66 -21.54 -3.29 -2.01
N LEU A 67 -22.25 -4.41 -2.15
CA LEU A 67 -23.15 -4.92 -1.10
C LEU A 67 -22.37 -5.44 0.11
N ALA A 68 -21.24 -6.11 -0.09
CA ALA A 68 -20.34 -6.53 0.98
C ALA A 68 -19.81 -5.32 1.77
N HIS A 69 -19.37 -4.27 1.09
CA HIS A 69 -18.96 -3.02 1.74
C HIS A 69 -20.10 -2.36 2.53
N ARG A 70 -21.34 -2.39 2.05
CA ARG A 70 -22.52 -1.86 2.78
C ARG A 70 -22.92 -2.69 4.00
N LEU A 71 -22.59 -3.99 4.03
CA LEU A 71 -22.81 -4.87 5.18
C LEU A 71 -21.65 -4.85 6.20
N GLY A 72 -20.67 -3.96 6.03
CA GLY A 72 -19.50 -3.91 6.92
C GLY A 72 -18.48 -5.03 6.66
N LEU A 73 -18.52 -5.61 5.45
CA LEU A 73 -17.69 -6.72 5.01
C LEU A 73 -16.73 -6.21 3.92
N GLY A 74 -15.66 -5.53 4.32
CA GLY A 74 -14.63 -5.10 3.37
C GLY A 74 -13.34 -4.67 4.07
N PRO A 75 -12.23 -4.54 3.31
CA PRO A 75 -10.92 -4.22 3.86
C PRO A 75 -10.92 -2.96 4.72
N ASP A 76 -11.60 -1.89 4.27
CA ASP A 76 -11.67 -0.61 4.97
C ASP A 76 -12.29 -0.74 6.36
N VAL A 77 -13.37 -1.50 6.49
CA VAL A 77 -14.11 -1.66 7.75
C VAL A 77 -13.29 -2.49 8.74
N VAL A 78 -12.62 -3.54 8.26
CA VAL A 78 -11.73 -4.35 9.10
C VAL A 78 -10.51 -3.53 9.53
N ALA A 79 -9.92 -2.75 8.62
CA ALA A 79 -8.81 -1.86 8.93
C ALA A 79 -9.22 -0.79 9.96
N GLN A 80 -10.42 -0.23 9.84
CA GLN A 80 -10.95 0.69 10.83
C GLN A 80 -11.13 0.02 12.19
N LYS A 81 -11.62 -1.22 12.25
CA LYS A 81 -11.71 -1.97 13.52
C LYS A 81 -10.34 -2.14 14.18
N ILE A 82 -9.33 -2.52 13.40
CA ILE A 82 -7.94 -2.63 13.88
C ILE A 82 -7.45 -1.27 14.40
N ALA A 83 -7.66 -0.19 13.65
CA ALA A 83 -7.25 1.15 14.08
C ALA A 83 -7.98 1.61 15.35
N THR A 84 -9.29 1.36 15.46
CA THR A 84 -10.07 1.67 16.67
C THR A 84 -9.65 0.83 17.87
N PHE A 85 -9.17 -0.40 17.64
CA PHE A 85 -8.58 -1.21 18.70
C PHE A 85 -7.35 -0.53 19.31
N PHE A 86 -6.56 0.24 18.58
CA PHE A 86 -5.46 1.00 19.19
C PHE A 86 -5.90 2.32 19.82
N GLY A 87 -7.06 2.86 19.48
CA GLY A 87 -7.53 4.13 20.03
C GLY A 87 -6.67 5.33 19.64
N THR A 88 -6.77 6.39 20.43
CA THR A 88 -6.12 7.69 20.15
C THR A 88 -5.30 8.18 21.34
N GLY A 89 -4.24 8.96 21.07
CA GLY A 89 -3.41 9.58 22.12
C GLY A 89 -2.70 8.56 23.00
N GLY A 90 -2.78 8.73 24.33
CA GLY A 90 -2.09 7.89 25.31
C GLY A 90 -2.55 6.43 25.34
N GLU A 91 -3.82 6.14 25.04
CA GLU A 91 -4.35 4.77 24.98
C GLU A 91 -3.64 3.93 23.91
N ARG A 92 -3.33 4.56 22.77
CA ARG A 92 -2.55 3.94 21.69
C ARG A 92 -1.19 3.50 22.17
N GLN A 93 -0.51 4.37 22.91
CA GLN A 93 0.82 4.08 23.39
C GLN A 93 0.82 2.89 24.35
N LEU A 94 -0.16 2.84 25.26
CA LEU A 94 -0.32 1.72 26.19
C LEU A 94 -0.61 0.41 25.45
N ARG A 95 -1.53 0.41 24.49
CA ARG A 95 -1.89 -0.78 23.72
C ARG A 95 -0.75 -1.27 22.83
N LEU A 96 0.02 -0.37 22.22
CA LEU A 96 1.22 -0.74 21.46
C LEU A 96 2.28 -1.35 22.36
N THR A 97 2.50 -0.79 23.55
CA THR A 97 3.46 -1.36 24.51
C THR A 97 3.01 -2.76 24.97
N ALA A 98 1.73 -2.95 25.27
CA ALA A 98 1.18 -4.27 25.64
C ALA A 98 1.34 -5.29 24.50
N LEU A 99 0.98 -4.91 23.27
CA LEU A 99 1.12 -5.74 22.08
C LEU A 99 2.56 -6.25 21.88
N ARG A 100 3.55 -5.41 22.19
CA ARG A 100 4.97 -5.70 22.00
C ARG A 100 5.57 -6.52 23.15
N ASN A 101 5.18 -6.25 24.38
CA ASN A 101 5.73 -6.89 25.57
C ASN A 101 5.11 -8.24 25.86
N ASP A 102 3.78 -8.33 25.81
CA ASP A 102 3.08 -9.51 26.33
C ASP A 102 3.03 -10.61 25.27
N HIS A 103 3.27 -10.29 24.00
CA HIS A 103 3.08 -11.15 22.83
C HIS A 103 1.70 -11.83 22.72
N GLU A 104 0.83 -11.65 23.72
CA GLU A 104 -0.54 -12.08 23.79
C GLU A 104 -1.39 -11.12 22.95
N ILE A 105 -1.90 -11.68 21.86
CA ILE A 105 -2.77 -10.96 20.96
C ILE A 105 -4.18 -11.10 21.51
N PRO A 106 -4.92 -9.99 21.69
CA PRO A 106 -6.34 -10.08 21.88
C PRO A 106 -6.93 -10.86 20.70
N ALA A 107 -7.61 -11.98 20.97
CA ALA A 107 -8.13 -12.87 19.92
C ALA A 107 -8.98 -12.14 18.87
N LYS A 108 -9.62 -11.03 19.27
CA LYS A 108 -10.36 -10.15 18.37
C LYS A 108 -9.46 -9.45 17.33
N LEU A 109 -8.31 -8.92 17.76
CA LEU A 109 -7.34 -8.27 16.87
C LEU A 109 -6.73 -9.28 15.90
N GLU A 110 -6.36 -10.47 16.39
CA GLU A 110 -5.84 -11.54 15.54
C GLU A 110 -6.84 -11.98 14.47
N LYS A 111 -8.11 -12.10 14.86
CA LYS A 111 -9.21 -12.39 13.93
C LYS A 111 -9.38 -11.29 12.88
N ASP A 112 -9.31 -10.03 13.27
CA ASP A 112 -9.43 -8.90 12.33
C ASP A 112 -8.20 -8.82 11.40
N CYS A 113 -6.98 -9.04 11.90
CA CYS A 113 -5.76 -9.13 11.08
C CYS A 113 -5.85 -10.28 10.08
N SER A 114 -6.22 -11.48 10.54
CA SER A 114 -6.39 -12.66 9.69
C SER A 114 -7.45 -12.45 8.62
N ARG A 115 -8.54 -11.77 8.98
CA ARG A 115 -9.60 -11.41 8.03
C ARG A 115 -9.11 -10.42 6.97
N LEU A 116 -8.32 -9.42 7.36
CA LEU A 116 -7.77 -8.45 6.41
C LEU A 116 -6.77 -9.12 5.44
N MET A 117 -5.97 -10.06 5.94
CA MET A 117 -5.09 -10.89 5.12
C MET A 117 -5.87 -11.81 4.19
N GLY A 118 -7.03 -12.33 4.61
CA GLY A 118 -7.91 -13.08 3.73
C GLY A 118 -8.31 -12.29 2.48
N TYR A 119 -8.43 -10.95 2.58
CA TYR A 119 -8.76 -10.11 1.43
C TYR A 119 -7.63 -9.93 0.42
N THR A 120 -6.39 -10.34 0.74
CA THR A 120 -5.26 -10.25 -0.18
C THR A 120 -5.13 -11.48 -1.08
N LEU A 121 -5.88 -12.54 -0.82
CA LEU A 121 -5.78 -13.80 -1.54
C LEU A 121 -6.40 -13.72 -2.95
N PRO A 122 -5.97 -14.57 -3.90
CA PRO A 122 -6.39 -14.48 -5.31
C PRO A 122 -7.88 -14.76 -5.56
N ASN A 123 -8.60 -15.30 -4.57
CA ASN A 123 -10.04 -15.51 -4.60
C ASN A 123 -10.85 -14.19 -4.56
N GLU A 124 -10.23 -13.08 -4.16
CA GLU A 124 -10.86 -11.76 -4.13
C GLU A 124 -10.72 -11.01 -5.46
N SER A 125 -11.52 -9.97 -5.64
CA SER A 125 -11.38 -9.07 -6.80
C SER A 125 -10.07 -8.28 -6.72
N PRO A 126 -9.41 -7.94 -7.86
CA PRO A 126 -8.18 -7.15 -7.85
C PRO A 126 -8.32 -5.83 -7.10
N LYS A 127 -9.49 -5.18 -7.22
CA LYS A 127 -9.79 -3.94 -6.49
C LYS A 127 -9.81 -4.15 -4.97
N THR A 128 -10.43 -5.24 -4.50
CA THR A 128 -10.48 -5.59 -3.07
C THR A 128 -9.08 -5.92 -2.54
N GLN A 129 -8.30 -6.70 -3.29
CA GLN A 129 -6.91 -7.00 -2.93
C GLN A 129 -6.07 -5.74 -2.81
N ARG A 130 -6.16 -4.83 -3.80
CA ARG A 130 -5.45 -3.54 -3.78
C ARG A 130 -5.80 -2.74 -2.51
N GLN A 131 -7.08 -2.63 -2.19
CA GLN A 131 -7.52 -1.97 -0.96
C GLN A 131 -6.97 -2.66 0.29
N ALA A 132 -6.96 -3.99 0.34
CA ALA A 132 -6.37 -4.72 1.46
C ALA A 132 -4.87 -4.44 1.60
N PHE A 133 -4.11 -4.43 0.51
CA PHE A 133 -2.68 -4.07 0.51
C PHE A 133 -2.44 -2.67 1.07
N GLU A 134 -3.16 -1.67 0.56
CA GLU A 134 -3.09 -0.27 1.04
C GLU A 134 -3.34 -0.18 2.54
N ARG A 135 -4.37 -0.89 3.03
CA ARG A 135 -4.71 -0.89 4.45
C ARG A 135 -3.69 -1.61 5.32
N ILE A 136 -3.15 -2.74 4.87
CA ILE A 136 -2.07 -3.43 5.58
C ILE A 136 -0.86 -2.51 5.71
N VAL A 137 -0.40 -1.90 4.61
CA VAL A 137 0.72 -0.94 4.61
C VAL A 137 0.46 0.23 5.56
N THR A 138 -0.74 0.80 5.50
CA THR A 138 -1.12 1.91 6.40
C THR A 138 -1.07 1.48 7.85
N LEU A 139 -1.60 0.30 8.18
CA LEU A 139 -1.68 -0.18 9.57
C LEU A 139 -0.30 -0.52 10.14
N ILE A 140 0.56 -1.22 9.40
CA ILE A 140 1.90 -1.59 9.88
C ILE A 140 2.83 -0.38 10.01
N THR A 141 2.64 0.65 9.18
CA THR A 141 3.40 1.89 9.30
C THR A 141 2.93 2.76 10.47
N LEU A 142 1.63 2.75 10.77
CA LEU A 142 1.07 3.48 11.91
C LEU A 142 1.25 2.78 13.26
N PHE A 143 1.31 1.44 13.26
CA PHE A 143 1.33 0.61 14.46
C PHE A 143 2.50 -0.38 14.43
N PRO A 144 3.71 0.05 14.86
CA PRO A 144 4.87 -0.82 14.94
C PRO A 144 4.59 -2.08 15.78
N GLY A 145 5.03 -3.24 15.32
CA GLY A 145 4.75 -4.54 15.92
C GLY A 145 3.51 -5.25 15.36
N LEU A 146 2.60 -4.52 14.69
CA LEU A 146 1.41 -5.14 14.08
C LEU A 146 1.75 -6.09 12.93
N ARG A 147 2.91 -5.88 12.27
CA ARG A 147 3.43 -6.75 11.20
C ARG A 147 3.46 -8.22 11.62
N LEU A 148 3.96 -8.53 12.82
CA LEU A 148 4.03 -9.89 13.35
C LEU A 148 2.67 -10.58 13.40
N HIS A 149 1.60 -9.83 13.67
CA HIS A 149 0.25 -10.39 13.75
C HIS A 149 -0.34 -10.67 12.37
N PHE A 150 0.00 -9.87 11.36
CA PHE A 150 -0.32 -10.22 9.97
C PHE A 150 0.43 -11.47 9.53
N CYS A 151 1.70 -11.62 9.89
CA CYS A 151 2.50 -12.81 9.58
C CYS A 151 2.00 -14.09 10.29
N ARG A 152 1.33 -13.98 11.44
CA ARG A 152 0.74 -15.12 12.16
C ARG A 152 -0.62 -15.57 11.63
N SER A 153 -1.21 -14.81 10.72
CA SER A 153 -2.50 -15.16 10.12
C SER A 153 -2.47 -16.52 9.43
N ASN A 154 -3.60 -17.23 9.42
CA ASN A 154 -3.70 -18.59 8.90
C ASN A 154 -3.16 -18.76 7.47
N CYS A 155 -3.32 -17.74 6.60
CA CYS A 155 -2.82 -17.81 5.22
C CYS A 155 -1.31 -17.61 5.09
N MET A 156 -0.63 -17.14 6.14
CA MET A 156 0.81 -16.88 6.16
C MET A 156 1.61 -17.91 6.95
N GLN A 157 0.96 -18.75 7.77
CA GLN A 157 1.63 -19.69 8.69
C GLN A 157 2.58 -20.67 8.00
N SER A 158 2.31 -21.04 6.75
CA SER A 158 3.13 -21.97 5.97
C SER A 158 4.07 -21.29 4.99
N VAL A 159 4.07 -19.95 4.93
CA VAL A 159 4.79 -19.18 3.92
C VAL A 159 6.02 -18.55 4.57
N PRO A 160 7.23 -18.74 4.03
CA PRO A 160 8.41 -18.03 4.51
C PRO A 160 8.16 -16.52 4.47
N ILE A 161 8.63 -15.78 5.48
CA ILE A 161 8.40 -14.33 5.59
C ILE A 161 9.37 -13.56 4.68
N SER A 162 9.50 -13.99 3.43
CA SER A 162 10.28 -13.35 2.38
C SER A 162 9.36 -12.55 1.45
N LYS A 163 9.89 -11.47 0.86
CA LYS A 163 9.12 -10.63 -0.07
C LYS A 163 8.57 -11.44 -1.25
N ASP A 164 9.39 -12.33 -1.81
CA ASP A 164 9.05 -13.06 -3.03
C ASP A 164 8.00 -14.14 -2.75
N ASP A 165 8.12 -14.87 -1.63
CA ASP A 165 7.15 -15.89 -1.22
C ASP A 165 5.79 -15.27 -0.89
N ILE A 166 5.78 -14.13 -0.18
CA ILE A 166 4.55 -13.39 0.14
C ILE A 166 3.91 -12.85 -1.14
N SER A 167 4.71 -12.31 -2.07
CA SER A 167 4.20 -11.80 -3.34
C SER A 167 3.62 -12.93 -4.20
N ALA A 168 4.25 -14.11 -4.20
CA ALA A 168 3.78 -15.30 -4.91
C ALA A 168 2.47 -15.84 -4.33
N LEU A 169 2.30 -15.81 -3.00
CA LEU A 169 1.05 -16.19 -2.34
C LEU A 169 -0.15 -15.35 -2.84
N TRP A 170 0.09 -14.08 -3.15
CA TRP A 170 -0.93 -13.14 -3.61
C TRP A 170 -1.02 -13.04 -5.14
N ASP A 171 -0.23 -13.84 -5.86
CA ASP A 171 -0.19 -13.80 -7.31
C ASP A 171 -1.49 -14.33 -7.93
N ARG A 172 -1.85 -13.77 -9.08
CA ARG A 172 -3.08 -14.12 -9.78
C ARG A 172 -2.75 -14.90 -11.04
N SER A 173 -3.49 -15.97 -11.28
CA SER A 173 -3.37 -16.79 -12.50
C SER A 173 -4.16 -16.24 -13.69
N ASP A 174 -4.97 -15.19 -13.49
CA ASP A 174 -5.88 -14.65 -14.51
C ASP A 174 -5.22 -13.67 -15.50
N GLY A 175 -3.89 -13.46 -15.39
CA GLY A 175 -3.15 -12.58 -16.29
C GLY A 175 -3.53 -11.10 -16.15
N TYR A 176 -4.03 -10.68 -14.98
CA TYR A 176 -4.35 -9.29 -14.69
C TYR A 176 -3.08 -8.41 -14.68
N LEU A 177 -2.96 -7.51 -15.67
CA LEU A 177 -1.79 -6.66 -15.90
C LEU A 177 -2.07 -5.20 -15.51
N ASP A 178 -2.33 -4.95 -14.23
CA ASP A 178 -2.46 -3.59 -13.69
C ASP A 178 -1.17 -3.20 -12.94
N PRO A 179 -0.45 -2.17 -13.40
CA PRO A 179 0.77 -1.69 -12.75
C PRO A 179 0.52 -1.23 -11.31
N GLU A 180 -0.64 -0.60 -11.04
CA GLU A 180 -0.93 -0.06 -9.72
C GLU A 180 -1.17 -1.19 -8.71
N TRP A 181 -1.94 -2.20 -9.10
CA TRP A 181 -2.14 -3.41 -8.29
C TRP A 181 -0.80 -4.12 -8.01
N SER A 182 0.04 -4.27 -9.03
CA SER A 182 1.35 -4.93 -8.92
C SER A 182 2.29 -4.18 -7.98
N PHE A 183 2.27 -2.85 -8.04
CA PHE A 183 3.00 -1.98 -7.11
C PHE A 183 2.56 -2.23 -5.67
N TRP A 184 1.25 -2.11 -5.39
CA TRP A 184 0.73 -2.28 -4.02
C TRP A 184 0.97 -3.67 -3.45
N ARG A 185 0.85 -4.72 -4.27
CA ARG A 185 1.20 -6.09 -3.89
C ARG A 185 2.66 -6.16 -3.43
N THR A 186 3.57 -5.68 -4.29
CA THR A 186 5.01 -5.73 -4.03
C THR A 186 5.39 -4.90 -2.80
N PHE A 187 4.77 -3.74 -2.64
CA PHE A 187 5.03 -2.83 -1.54
C PHE A 187 4.54 -3.43 -0.21
N ALA A 188 3.31 -3.95 -0.17
CA ALA A 188 2.79 -4.64 1.00
C ALA A 188 3.63 -5.87 1.38
N ALA A 189 4.07 -6.67 0.40
CA ALA A 189 4.91 -7.84 0.64
C ALA A 189 6.26 -7.43 1.22
N THR A 190 6.85 -6.34 0.72
CA THR A 190 8.09 -5.78 1.25
C THR A 190 7.92 -5.33 2.69
N CYS A 191 6.83 -4.63 3.02
CA CYS A 191 6.59 -4.19 4.39
C CYS A 191 6.26 -5.33 5.37
N LEU A 192 5.71 -6.46 4.89
CA LEU A 192 5.50 -7.66 5.71
C LEU A 192 6.74 -8.54 5.82
N SER A 193 7.63 -8.51 4.82
CA SER A 193 8.85 -9.32 4.80
C SER A 193 9.74 -9.02 6.01
N GLU A 194 10.44 -10.05 6.49
CA GLU A 194 11.37 -9.88 7.58
C GLU A 194 12.67 -9.27 7.07
N THR A 195 13.04 -8.13 7.64
CA THR A 195 14.30 -7.43 7.39
C THR A 195 15.02 -7.20 8.71
N SER A 196 16.33 -6.95 8.67
CA SER A 196 17.10 -6.56 9.86
C SER A 196 16.46 -5.36 10.56
N ILE A 197 15.98 -4.38 9.79
CA ILE A 197 15.30 -3.19 10.29
C ILE A 197 13.97 -3.54 10.95
N SER A 198 13.13 -4.39 10.34
CA SER A 198 11.85 -4.75 10.95
C SER A 198 12.04 -5.52 12.25
N VAL A 199 13.00 -6.45 12.30
CA VAL A 199 13.34 -7.21 13.51
C VAL A 199 13.87 -6.28 14.60
N MET A 200 14.71 -5.31 14.24
CA MET A 200 15.22 -4.31 15.16
C MET A 200 14.08 -3.47 15.73
N LEU A 201 13.27 -2.85 14.85
CA LEU A 201 12.11 -2.05 15.23
C LEU A 201 11.14 -2.80 16.14
N GLU A 202 10.96 -4.11 15.93
CA GLU A 202 10.08 -4.96 16.73
C GLU A 202 10.66 -5.32 18.09
N LYS A 203 11.99 -5.39 18.22
CA LYS A 203 12.68 -5.64 19.50
C LYS A 203 12.93 -4.38 20.33
N THR A 204 13.07 -3.21 19.71
CA THR A 204 13.39 -1.95 20.41
C THR A 204 12.21 -1.40 21.19
N SER A 205 12.26 -1.31 22.52
CA SER A 205 11.15 -0.78 23.33
C SER A 205 10.67 0.61 22.90
N VAL A 206 9.42 0.97 23.19
CA VAL A 206 8.90 2.28 22.77
C VAL A 206 9.65 3.44 23.43
N SER A 207 10.09 3.27 24.68
CA SER A 207 10.93 4.29 25.36
C SER A 207 12.24 4.53 24.62
N GLN A 208 12.88 3.48 24.12
CA GLN A 208 14.11 3.60 23.30
C GLN A 208 13.82 4.28 21.96
N LEU A 209 12.73 3.91 21.28
CA LEU A 209 12.31 4.56 20.03
C LEU A 209 12.00 6.06 20.24
N ALA A 210 11.36 6.41 21.36
CA ALA A 210 11.07 7.80 21.72
C ALA A 210 12.38 8.58 21.96
N ASN A 211 13.35 7.99 22.66
CA ASN A 211 14.66 8.61 22.85
C ASN A 211 15.39 8.85 21.52
N CYS A 212 15.24 7.93 20.54
CA CYS A 212 15.77 8.14 19.19
C CYS A 212 15.09 9.28 18.42
N LEU A 213 13.91 9.78 18.83
CA LEU A 213 13.24 10.91 18.18
C LEU A 213 13.67 12.27 18.73
N HIS A 214 14.13 12.31 19.98
CA HIS A 214 14.46 13.56 20.67
C HIS A 214 15.91 14.02 20.50
N ASP A 215 16.76 13.21 19.87
CA ASP A 215 18.16 13.56 19.66
C ASP A 215 18.35 14.42 18.38
N ASN A 216 19.03 15.56 18.53
CA ASN A 216 19.19 16.58 17.48
C ASN A 216 20.47 16.40 16.64
N GLY A 217 21.14 15.25 16.73
CA GLY A 217 22.44 14.98 16.10
C GLY A 217 22.46 14.84 14.57
N GLY A 218 21.43 15.28 13.84
CA GLY A 218 21.38 15.24 12.36
C GLY A 218 21.23 13.84 11.73
N LEU A 219 21.27 12.77 12.52
CA LEU A 219 21.06 11.39 12.08
C LEU A 219 19.57 11.07 11.90
N SER A 220 19.26 10.22 10.93
CA SER A 220 17.93 9.64 10.77
C SER A 220 17.58 8.68 11.90
N VAL A 221 16.29 8.42 12.10
CA VAL A 221 15.81 7.43 13.10
C VAL A 221 16.39 6.04 12.84
N ILE A 222 16.54 5.66 11.57
CA ILE A 222 17.09 4.34 11.19
C ILE A 222 18.57 4.25 11.53
N GLU A 223 19.37 5.26 11.19
CA GLU A 223 20.81 5.28 11.53
C GLU A 223 21.03 5.21 13.04
N ARG A 224 20.22 5.94 13.82
CA ARG A 224 20.28 5.88 15.28
C ARG A 224 19.91 4.51 15.83
N LEU A 225 18.93 3.84 15.22
CA LEU A 225 18.57 2.48 15.60
C LEU A 225 19.68 1.48 15.30
N LEU A 226 20.31 1.59 14.13
CA LEU A 226 21.44 0.76 13.73
C LEU A 226 22.61 0.91 14.72
N ILE A 227 22.96 2.15 15.07
CA ILE A 227 23.99 2.44 16.08
C ILE A 227 23.61 1.85 17.45
N ALA A 228 22.36 2.05 17.90
CA ALA A 228 21.91 1.56 19.19
C ALA A 228 21.93 0.03 19.33
N HIS A 229 21.88 -0.70 18.20
CA HIS A 229 21.92 -2.17 18.16
C HIS A 229 23.27 -2.73 17.72
N GLY A 230 24.29 -1.87 17.53
CA GLY A 230 25.64 -2.29 17.15
C GLY A 230 25.73 -2.90 15.75
N CYS A 231 24.83 -2.51 14.84
CA CYS A 231 24.92 -2.88 13.43
C CYS A 231 25.77 -1.83 12.70
N GLU A 232 27.07 -2.08 12.61
CA GLU A 232 28.01 -1.38 11.71
C GLU A 232 28.05 -2.03 10.32
#